data_AF-A0A3B0P0Z8-F1
#
_entry.id   AF-A0A3B0P0Z8-F1
#
_cell.length_a   1.000
_cell.length_b   1.000
_cell.length_c   1.000
_cell.angle_alpha   90.00
_cell.angle_beta   90.00
_cell.angle_gamma   90.00
#
_symmetry.space_group_name_H-M   'P 1'
#
loop_
_entity.id
_entity.type
_entity.pdbx_description
1 polymer ?
#
loop_
_entity_poly.entity_id
_entity_poly.type
_entity_poly.pdbx_seq_one_letter_code
_entity_poly.pdbx_strand_id
1 'polypeptide(L)'
;MQDAPTNFDTDLFLPIIKEVEKLTKFHYDINNYFVKNPAQTKINTLFKIIADHIRASVNAIGDGVKPSNVGRGYIIRRLIRRSYRSGISLGIEEKAFLYKLVAAVKNSLIYDFDVNEVTKVIKEEEEIFAKTIQDGEKLLENELEKNGFIDAKTAFKMFDTYGFPIELTKEILKEKNIEINLNEFQEYLKKHQEKSRANTEVGMQKVINSLSLVPNKVSEFIGYDFLESKSKILYLLNEEEKIKQTTSDNDLSYLILDKTPFYATSGGQNHDFGYMLQNNNYIEVLDVFKDKFW
;
A
#
# COMPACT_ATOMS: atom_id res chain seq x y z
N MET A 1 -26.47 25.38 7.53
CA MET A 1 -27.15 24.09 7.72
C MET A 1 -28.17 23.96 6.60
N GLN A 2 -28.18 22.87 5.84
CA GLN A 2 -29.00 22.71 4.62
C GLN A 2 -30.32 21.95 4.85
N ASP A 3 -30.65 21.62 6.11
CA ASP A 3 -31.85 20.86 6.51
C ASP A 3 -32.10 19.59 5.67
N ALA A 4 -31.01 18.93 5.30
CA ALA A 4 -31.01 17.78 4.42
C ALA A 4 -31.19 16.47 5.21
N PRO A 5 -31.89 15.44 4.67
CA PRO A 5 -32.16 14.20 5.39
C PRO A 5 -30.90 13.45 5.87
N THR A 6 -29.82 13.51 5.09
CA THR A 6 -28.51 12.97 5.46
C THR A 6 -27.38 13.94 5.09
N ASN A 7 -26.19 13.72 5.66
CA ASN A 7 -24.99 14.48 5.31
C ASN A 7 -24.58 14.35 3.83
N PHE A 8 -25.04 13.30 3.13
CA PHE A 8 -24.83 13.08 1.71
C PHE A 8 -25.79 13.85 0.81
N ASP A 9 -26.90 14.34 1.36
CA ASP A 9 -27.94 15.07 0.61
C ASP A 9 -27.62 16.58 0.61
N THR A 10 -26.34 16.92 0.52
CA THR A 10 -25.81 18.30 0.60
C THR A 10 -25.07 18.68 -0.67
N ASP A 11 -24.81 19.98 -0.85
CA ASP A 11 -23.97 20.52 -1.93
C ASP A 11 -22.54 19.93 -1.98
N LEU A 12 -22.05 19.35 -0.88
CA LEU A 12 -20.74 18.71 -0.82
C LEU A 12 -20.69 17.35 -1.54
N PHE A 13 -21.80 16.62 -1.61
CA PHE A 13 -21.84 15.25 -2.11
C PHE A 13 -22.80 15.06 -3.28
N LEU A 14 -23.93 15.77 -3.33
CA LEU A 14 -24.90 15.64 -4.42
C LEU A 14 -24.31 15.89 -5.81
N PRO A 15 -23.40 16.85 -6.04
CA PRO A 15 -22.75 17.00 -7.34
C PRO A 15 -21.96 15.75 -7.75
N ILE A 16 -21.24 15.13 -6.81
CA ILE A 16 -20.46 13.91 -7.06
C ILE A 16 -21.42 12.74 -7.35
N ILE A 17 -22.48 12.58 -6.54
CA ILE A 17 -23.50 11.54 -6.74
C ILE A 17 -24.15 11.66 -8.12
N LYS A 18 -24.49 12.87 -8.56
CA LYS A 18 -25.07 13.13 -9.88
C LYS A 18 -24.12 12.78 -11.03
N GLU A 19 -22.81 12.97 -10.87
CA GLU A 19 -21.85 12.50 -11.87
C GLU A 19 -21.78 10.97 -11.92
N VAL A 20 -21.91 10.29 -10.77
CA VAL A 20 -21.98 8.81 -10.72
C VAL A 20 -23.26 8.31 -11.40
N GLU A 21 -24.41 8.97 -11.21
CA GLU A 21 -25.69 8.57 -11.84
C GLU A 21 -25.60 8.53 -13.37
N LYS A 22 -24.78 9.38 -14.00
CA LYS A 22 -24.58 9.37 -15.46
C LYS A 22 -23.90 8.11 -15.98
N LEU A 23 -23.25 7.35 -15.10
CA LEU A 23 -22.44 6.18 -15.43
C LEU A 23 -23.17 4.86 -15.21
N THR A 24 -24.38 4.89 -14.64
CA THR A 24 -25.17 3.71 -14.29
C THR A 24 -26.64 3.91 -14.64
N LYS A 25 -27.40 2.81 -14.70
CA LYS A 25 -28.88 2.84 -14.82
C LYS A 25 -29.58 3.10 -13.48
N PHE A 26 -28.88 2.96 -12.36
CA PHE A 26 -29.45 3.19 -11.03
C PHE A 26 -29.42 4.67 -10.67
N HIS A 27 -30.34 5.07 -9.78
CA HIS A 27 -30.50 6.46 -9.36
C HIS A 27 -30.45 6.55 -7.84
N TYR A 28 -29.94 7.66 -7.34
CA TYR A 28 -29.93 7.99 -5.93
C TYR A 28 -31.25 8.65 -5.55
N ASP A 29 -31.95 8.09 -4.56
CA ASP A 29 -33.26 8.60 -4.13
C ASP A 29 -33.20 9.14 -2.70
N ILE A 30 -33.24 10.47 -2.55
CA ILE A 30 -33.25 11.15 -1.25
C ILE A 30 -34.48 10.73 -0.42
N ASN A 31 -35.64 10.50 -1.06
CA ASN A 31 -36.88 10.16 -0.36
C ASN A 31 -36.80 8.78 0.31
N ASN A 32 -35.89 7.93 -0.15
CA ASN A 32 -35.69 6.62 0.46
C ASN A 32 -35.19 6.70 1.92
N TYR A 33 -34.71 7.86 2.39
CA TYR A 33 -34.51 8.12 3.82
C TYR A 33 -35.79 7.88 4.64
N PHE A 34 -36.94 8.32 4.12
CA PHE A 34 -38.24 8.19 4.76
C PHE A 34 -38.94 6.87 4.41
N VAL A 35 -38.88 6.46 3.14
CA VAL A 35 -39.57 5.25 2.65
C VAL A 35 -38.89 3.97 3.14
N LYS A 36 -37.56 3.99 3.30
CA LYS A 36 -36.73 2.84 3.75
C LYS A 36 -36.94 1.57 2.94
N ASN A 37 -37.10 1.70 1.61
CA ASN A 37 -37.13 0.55 0.72
C ASN A 37 -35.76 -0.17 0.78
N PRO A 38 -35.70 -1.49 1.07
CA PRO A 38 -34.43 -2.19 1.23
C PRO A 38 -33.55 -2.22 -0.04
N ALA A 39 -34.16 -2.35 -1.22
CA ALA A 39 -33.41 -2.38 -2.48
C ALA A 39 -32.79 -1.02 -2.80
N GLN A 40 -33.59 0.06 -2.67
CA GLN A 40 -33.10 1.42 -2.86
C GLN A 40 -32.08 1.82 -1.78
N THR A 41 -32.20 1.28 -0.56
CA THR A 41 -31.22 1.51 0.51
C THR A 41 -29.84 0.98 0.13
N LYS A 42 -29.77 -0.20 -0.51
CA LYS A 42 -28.52 -0.75 -1.03
C LYS A 42 -27.94 0.14 -2.12
N ILE A 43 -28.77 0.56 -3.09
CA ILE A 43 -28.35 1.47 -4.18
C ILE A 43 -27.79 2.77 -3.61
N ASN A 44 -28.55 3.46 -2.74
CA ASN A 44 -28.10 4.70 -2.11
C ASN A 44 -26.81 4.50 -1.31
N THR A 45 -26.63 3.35 -0.66
CA THR A 45 -25.41 3.06 0.09
C THR A 45 -24.20 2.99 -0.83
N LEU A 46 -24.32 2.37 -2.01
CA LEU A 46 -23.23 2.32 -2.99
C LEU A 46 -22.85 3.72 -3.50
N PHE A 47 -23.83 4.56 -3.84
CA PHE A 47 -23.57 5.96 -4.20
C PHE A 47 -22.85 6.73 -3.10
N LYS A 48 -23.29 6.57 -1.84
CA LYS A 48 -22.66 7.21 -0.67
C LYS A 48 -21.22 6.76 -0.48
N ILE A 49 -20.93 5.47 -0.62
CA ILE A 49 -19.57 4.92 -0.53
C ILE A 49 -18.68 5.55 -1.60
N ILE A 50 -19.12 5.59 -2.86
CA ILE A 50 -18.34 6.19 -3.95
C ILE A 50 -18.06 7.66 -3.65
N ALA A 51 -19.10 8.44 -3.33
CA ALA A 51 -18.97 9.88 -3.12
C ALA A 51 -18.08 10.23 -1.92
N ASP A 52 -18.19 9.50 -0.81
CA ASP A 52 -17.33 9.67 0.37
C ASP A 52 -15.87 9.37 0.06
N HIS A 53 -15.62 8.18 -0.48
CA HIS A 53 -14.28 7.66 -0.63
C HIS A 53 -13.50 8.35 -1.75
N ILE A 54 -14.15 8.70 -2.86
CA ILE A 54 -13.49 9.49 -3.92
C ILE A 54 -13.18 10.91 -3.44
N ARG A 55 -14.07 11.53 -2.68
CA ARG A 55 -13.84 12.86 -2.10
C ARG A 55 -12.65 12.86 -1.15
N ALA A 56 -12.58 11.90 -0.24
CA ALA A 56 -11.45 11.73 0.66
C ALA A 56 -10.14 11.45 -0.09
N SER A 57 -10.18 10.60 -1.12
CA SER A 57 -9.00 10.23 -1.91
C SER A 57 -8.46 11.39 -2.72
N VAL A 58 -9.33 12.14 -3.41
CA VAL A 58 -8.96 13.32 -4.20
C VAL A 58 -8.34 14.40 -3.32
N ASN A 59 -8.92 14.67 -2.14
CA ASN A 59 -8.36 15.61 -1.18
C ASN A 59 -6.94 15.21 -0.75
N ALA A 60 -6.77 13.96 -0.31
CA ALA A 60 -5.49 13.49 0.19
C ALA A 60 -4.40 13.48 -0.90
N ILE A 61 -4.75 13.15 -2.14
CA ILE A 61 -3.82 13.19 -3.27
C ILE A 61 -3.49 14.65 -3.64
N GLY A 62 -4.48 15.56 -3.58
CA GLY A 62 -4.25 17.00 -3.73
C GLY A 62 -3.26 17.55 -2.69
N ASP A 63 -3.26 16.99 -1.47
CA ASP A 63 -2.30 17.29 -0.41
C ASP A 63 -0.95 16.55 -0.56
N GLY A 64 -0.75 15.81 -1.65
CA GLY A 64 0.51 15.13 -1.99
C GLY A 64 0.63 13.67 -1.53
N VAL A 65 -0.43 13.07 -0.97
CA VAL A 65 -0.41 11.64 -0.60
C VAL A 65 -0.56 10.78 -1.86
N LYS A 66 0.38 9.87 -2.11
CA LYS A 66 0.30 8.92 -3.22
C LYS A 66 -0.19 7.53 -2.76
N PRO A 67 -1.02 6.82 -3.55
CA PRO A 67 -1.38 5.43 -3.28
C PRO A 67 -0.15 4.53 -3.10
N SER A 68 -0.15 3.67 -2.09
CA SER A 68 0.99 2.78 -1.80
C SER A 68 0.54 1.51 -1.05
N ASN A 69 1.48 0.60 -0.77
CA ASN A 69 1.21 -0.62 0.01
C ASN A 69 1.31 -0.40 1.53
N VAL A 70 1.72 0.78 2.00
CA VAL A 70 1.99 1.03 3.43
C VAL A 70 1.51 2.42 3.90
N GLY A 71 1.24 2.55 5.19
CA GLY A 71 0.94 3.83 5.83
C GLY A 71 -0.26 4.56 5.22
N ARG A 72 -0.13 5.88 5.01
CA ARG A 72 -1.22 6.73 4.48
C ARG A 72 -1.59 6.38 3.04
N GLY A 73 -0.60 6.04 2.21
CA GLY A 73 -0.85 5.65 0.82
C GLY A 73 -1.67 4.37 0.70
N TYR A 74 -1.54 3.44 1.63
CA TYR A 74 -2.38 2.24 1.71
C TYR A 74 -3.84 2.56 1.98
N ILE A 75 -4.12 3.52 2.87
CA ILE A 75 -5.49 3.96 3.17
C ILE A 75 -6.13 4.55 1.90
N ILE A 76 -5.42 5.44 1.21
CA ILE A 76 -5.93 6.05 -0.03
C ILE A 76 -6.17 5.02 -1.12
N ARG A 77 -5.21 4.11 -1.34
CA ARG A 77 -5.37 2.97 -2.24
C ARG A 77 -6.64 2.16 -1.91
N ARG A 78 -6.86 1.84 -0.64
CA ARG A 78 -8.05 1.09 -0.19
C ARG A 78 -9.35 1.84 -0.50
N LEU A 79 -9.41 3.15 -0.25
CA LEU A 79 -10.61 3.96 -0.52
C LEU A 79 -10.94 4.01 -2.02
N ILE A 80 -9.94 4.20 -2.87
CA ILE A 80 -10.11 4.18 -4.34
C ILE A 80 -10.69 2.83 -4.78
N ARG A 81 -10.10 1.71 -4.33
CA ARG A 81 -10.54 0.36 -4.70
C ARG A 81 -11.96 0.04 -4.22
N ARG A 82 -12.35 0.49 -3.02
CA ARG A 82 -13.72 0.36 -2.50
C ARG A 82 -14.73 1.18 -3.30
N SER A 83 -14.35 2.39 -3.72
CA SER A 83 -15.16 3.22 -4.62
C SER A 83 -15.36 2.50 -5.95
N TYR A 84 -14.28 1.96 -6.52
CA TYR A 84 -14.30 1.27 -7.80
C TYR A 84 -15.25 0.06 -7.77
N ARG A 85 -15.11 -0.81 -6.76
CA ARG A 85 -15.99 -1.97 -6.58
C ARG A 85 -17.45 -1.57 -6.40
N SER A 86 -17.71 -0.47 -5.68
CA SER A 86 -19.08 0.04 -5.50
C SER A 86 -19.69 0.49 -6.83
N GLY A 87 -18.88 1.05 -7.73
CA GLY A 87 -19.31 1.35 -9.10
C GLY A 87 -19.62 0.10 -9.93
N ILE A 88 -18.79 -0.94 -9.85
CA ILE A 88 -19.11 -2.24 -10.47
C ILE A 88 -20.43 -2.81 -9.92
N SER A 89 -20.66 -2.69 -8.62
CA SER A 89 -21.91 -3.14 -7.98
C SER A 89 -23.14 -2.33 -8.44
N LEU A 90 -22.93 -1.09 -8.89
CA LEU A 90 -23.94 -0.28 -9.59
C LEU A 90 -24.02 -0.60 -11.10
N GLY A 91 -23.31 -1.61 -11.60
CA GLY A 91 -23.32 -1.97 -13.01
C GLY A 91 -22.64 -0.95 -13.91
N ILE A 92 -21.67 -0.18 -13.41
CA ILE A 92 -20.80 0.64 -14.25
C ILE A 92 -19.87 -0.30 -15.02
N GLU A 93 -19.94 -0.27 -16.35
CA GLU A 93 -19.16 -1.16 -17.23
C GLU A 93 -17.82 -0.57 -17.66
N GLU A 94 -17.65 0.74 -17.49
CA GLU A 94 -16.40 1.43 -17.83
C GLU A 94 -15.23 0.95 -16.98
N LYS A 95 -14.11 0.59 -17.62
CA LYS A 95 -12.90 0.12 -16.94
C LYS A 95 -12.22 1.17 -16.07
N ALA A 96 -12.48 2.45 -16.35
CA ALA A 96 -11.97 3.56 -15.57
C ALA A 96 -13.00 4.69 -15.59
N PHE A 97 -13.49 5.09 -14.42
CA PHE A 97 -14.56 6.06 -14.27
C PHE A 97 -14.39 6.99 -13.07
N LEU A 98 -13.68 6.57 -12.01
CA LEU A 98 -13.47 7.37 -10.81
C LEU A 98 -12.72 8.67 -11.10
N TYR A 99 -11.76 8.65 -12.04
CA TYR A 99 -11.02 9.85 -12.42
C TYR A 99 -11.93 10.95 -13.00
N LYS A 100 -13.08 10.58 -13.57
CA LYS A 100 -14.06 11.55 -14.09
C LYS A 100 -14.76 12.34 -12.99
N LEU A 101 -14.78 11.80 -11.76
CA LEU A 101 -15.39 12.44 -10.59
C LEU A 101 -14.50 13.53 -9.98
N VAL A 102 -13.21 13.58 -10.33
CA VAL A 102 -12.22 14.49 -9.73
C VAL A 102 -12.64 15.96 -9.91
N ALA A 103 -13.16 16.32 -11.08
CA ALA A 103 -13.63 17.69 -11.34
C ALA A 103 -14.83 18.07 -10.45
N ALA A 104 -15.79 17.15 -10.27
CA ALA A 104 -16.93 17.38 -9.38
C ALA A 104 -16.52 17.49 -7.92
N VAL A 105 -15.52 16.70 -7.50
CA VAL A 105 -14.92 16.83 -6.17
C VAL A 105 -14.21 18.17 -6.03
N LYS A 106 -13.37 18.58 -7.00
CA LYS A 106 -12.67 19.87 -6.96
C LYS A 106 -13.65 21.03 -6.79
N ASN A 107 -14.76 21.01 -7.52
CA ASN A 107 -15.77 22.06 -7.48
C ASN A 107 -16.52 22.14 -6.14
N SER A 108 -16.52 21.07 -5.33
CA SER A 108 -17.10 21.08 -3.98
C SER A 108 -16.12 21.51 -2.88
N LEU A 109 -14.88 21.86 -3.25
CA LEU A 109 -13.81 22.25 -2.33
C LEU A 109 -13.41 23.70 -2.55
N ILE A 110 -13.03 24.35 -1.45
CA ILE A 110 -12.64 25.77 -1.44
C ILE A 110 -11.15 26.00 -1.73
N TYR A 111 -10.33 24.96 -1.62
CA TYR A 111 -8.87 25.05 -1.79
C TYR A 111 -8.43 24.46 -3.12
N ASP A 112 -7.21 24.81 -3.53
CA ASP A 112 -6.68 24.49 -4.85
C ASP A 112 -5.66 23.35 -4.82
N PHE A 113 -5.62 22.60 -5.93
CA PHE A 113 -4.67 21.53 -6.19
C PHE A 113 -4.60 21.27 -7.69
N ASP A 114 -3.54 20.63 -8.16
CA ASP A 114 -3.41 20.25 -9.57
C ASP A 114 -4.41 19.13 -9.93
N VAL A 115 -5.54 19.53 -10.51
CA VAL A 115 -6.59 18.61 -10.96
C VAL A 115 -6.07 17.58 -11.96
N ASN A 116 -5.12 17.95 -12.82
CA ASN A 116 -4.58 17.04 -13.83
C ASN A 116 -3.70 15.97 -13.18
N GLU A 117 -2.84 16.35 -12.22
CA GLU A 117 -2.04 15.39 -11.46
C GLU A 117 -2.93 14.42 -10.68
N VAL A 118 -3.91 14.93 -9.93
CA VAL A 118 -4.81 14.07 -9.14
C VAL A 118 -5.61 13.14 -10.04
N THR A 119 -6.12 13.65 -11.17
CA THR A 119 -6.86 12.84 -12.16
C THR A 119 -5.99 11.71 -12.70
N LYS A 120 -4.72 12.00 -13.04
CA LYS A 120 -3.77 11.00 -13.51
C LYS A 120 -3.52 9.92 -12.45
N VAL A 121 -3.27 10.30 -11.19
CA VAL A 121 -3.00 9.35 -10.10
C VAL A 121 -4.21 8.45 -9.83
N ILE A 122 -5.43 9.00 -9.79
CA ILE A 122 -6.65 8.20 -9.62
C ILE A 122 -6.82 7.22 -10.77
N LYS A 123 -6.66 7.69 -12.02
CA LYS A 123 -6.81 6.87 -13.22
C LYS A 123 -5.80 5.72 -13.25
N GLU A 124 -4.53 5.98 -12.93
CA GLU A 124 -3.48 4.96 -12.90
C GLU A 124 -3.78 3.85 -11.87
N GLU A 125 -4.15 4.21 -10.63
CA GLU A 125 -4.51 3.21 -9.61
C GLU A 125 -5.78 2.44 -9.99
N GLU A 126 -6.77 3.11 -10.60
CA GLU A 126 -8.00 2.50 -11.09
C GLU A 126 -7.74 1.47 -12.19
N GLU A 127 -6.95 1.82 -13.21
CA GLU A 127 -6.61 0.93 -14.32
C GLU A 127 -5.78 -0.28 -13.87
N ILE A 128 -4.88 -0.10 -12.90
CA ILE A 128 -4.15 -1.19 -12.26
C ILE A 128 -5.15 -2.11 -11.55
N PHE A 129 -6.06 -1.54 -10.77
CA PHE A 129 -7.00 -2.32 -9.98
C PHE A 129 -8.06 -3.05 -10.83
N ALA A 130 -8.52 -2.43 -11.92
CA ALA A 130 -9.48 -3.01 -12.86
C ALA A 130 -9.01 -4.38 -13.41
N LYS A 131 -7.70 -4.56 -13.60
CA LYS A 131 -7.11 -5.86 -14.02
C LYS A 131 -7.22 -6.90 -12.90
N THR A 132 -6.92 -6.49 -11.67
CA THR A 132 -6.92 -7.37 -10.48
C THR A 132 -8.31 -7.83 -10.05
N ILE A 133 -9.31 -6.95 -10.11
CA ILE A 133 -10.66 -7.24 -9.60
C ILE A 133 -11.41 -8.27 -10.43
N GLN A 134 -11.28 -8.26 -11.76
CA GLN A 134 -11.97 -9.22 -12.64
C GLN A 134 -11.56 -10.66 -12.32
N ASP A 135 -10.26 -10.89 -12.12
CA ASP A 135 -9.74 -12.22 -11.79
C ASP A 135 -10.11 -12.62 -10.35
N GLY A 136 -10.05 -11.65 -9.42
CA GLY A 136 -10.37 -11.87 -8.01
C GLY A 136 -11.85 -12.18 -7.74
N GLU A 137 -12.78 -11.42 -8.33
CA GLU A 137 -14.23 -11.65 -8.17
C GLU A 137 -14.65 -12.99 -8.76
N LYS A 138 -14.15 -13.32 -9.95
CA LYS A 138 -14.43 -14.62 -10.57
C LYS A 138 -13.92 -15.79 -9.72
N LEU A 139 -12.73 -15.67 -9.12
CA LEU A 139 -12.23 -16.69 -8.21
C LEU A 139 -13.09 -16.79 -6.95
N LEU A 140 -13.50 -15.65 -6.38
CA LEU A 140 -14.36 -15.60 -5.20
C LEU A 140 -15.70 -16.30 -5.45
N GLU A 141 -16.36 -15.97 -6.57
CA GLU A 141 -17.65 -16.54 -6.95
C GLU A 141 -17.55 -18.06 -7.14
N ASN A 142 -16.54 -18.53 -7.88
CA ASN A 142 -16.32 -19.96 -8.09
C ASN A 142 -16.11 -20.73 -6.77
N GLU A 143 -15.38 -20.17 -5.82
CA GLU A 143 -15.14 -20.82 -4.52
C GLU A 143 -16.38 -20.80 -3.64
N LEU A 144 -17.16 -19.72 -3.68
CA LEU A 144 -18.46 -19.63 -3.00
C LEU A 144 -19.48 -20.60 -3.57
N GLU A 145 -19.54 -20.79 -4.89
CA GLU A 145 -20.44 -21.75 -5.54
C GLU A 145 -20.09 -23.19 -5.19
N LYS A 146 -18.79 -23.51 -5.08
CA LYS A 146 -18.33 -24.86 -4.76
C LYS A 146 -18.50 -25.22 -3.29
N ASN A 147 -18.10 -24.33 -2.39
CA ASN A 147 -17.92 -24.66 -0.97
C ASN A 147 -18.94 -23.96 -0.06
N GLY A 148 -19.60 -22.89 -0.50
CA GLY A 148 -20.49 -22.07 0.31
C GLY A 148 -19.77 -21.18 1.35
N PHE A 149 -18.45 -21.27 1.45
CA PHE A 149 -17.59 -20.45 2.31
C PHE A 149 -16.23 -20.21 1.66
N ILE A 150 -15.46 -19.27 2.21
CA ILE A 150 -14.07 -18.99 1.81
C ILE A 150 -13.16 -19.25 2.99
N ASP A 151 -12.27 -20.23 2.87
CA ASP A 151 -11.24 -20.48 3.88
C ASP A 151 -10.11 -19.43 3.83
N ALA A 152 -9.35 -19.35 4.93
CA ALA A 152 -8.27 -18.39 5.04
C ALA A 152 -7.16 -18.61 3.99
N LYS A 153 -6.93 -19.86 3.57
CA LYS A 153 -5.96 -20.23 2.55
C LYS A 153 -6.32 -19.65 1.18
N THR A 154 -7.59 -19.76 0.80
CA THR A 154 -8.13 -19.25 -0.46
C THR A 154 -8.10 -17.74 -0.46
N ALA A 155 -8.55 -17.09 0.62
CA ALA A 155 -8.44 -15.64 0.77
C ALA A 155 -6.99 -15.15 0.71
N PHE A 156 -6.05 -15.90 1.31
CA PHE A 156 -4.63 -15.61 1.21
C PHE A 156 -4.13 -15.73 -0.24
N LYS A 157 -4.52 -16.77 -0.98
CA LYS A 157 -4.18 -16.91 -2.41
C LYS A 157 -4.72 -15.75 -3.25
N MET A 158 -5.97 -15.31 -2.98
CA MET A 158 -6.57 -14.14 -3.63
C MET A 158 -5.74 -12.87 -3.40
N PHE A 159 -5.31 -12.66 -2.16
CA PHE A 159 -4.47 -11.53 -1.79
C PHE A 159 -3.07 -11.59 -2.42
N ASP A 160 -2.38 -12.71 -2.27
CA ASP A 160 -0.97 -12.86 -2.63
C ASP A 160 -0.75 -13.04 -4.13
N THR A 161 -1.52 -13.95 -4.76
CA THR A 161 -1.33 -14.31 -6.17
C THR A 161 -2.08 -13.38 -7.12
N TYR A 162 -3.30 -12.98 -6.76
CA TYR A 162 -4.15 -12.19 -7.65
C TYR A 162 -4.18 -10.70 -7.28
N GLY A 163 -3.57 -10.31 -6.15
CA GLY A 163 -3.58 -8.92 -5.66
C GLY A 163 -4.93 -8.44 -5.13
N PHE A 164 -5.89 -9.36 -4.94
CA PHE A 164 -7.25 -9.04 -4.52
C PHE A 164 -7.29 -8.69 -3.03
N PRO A 165 -7.63 -7.45 -2.66
CA PRO A 165 -7.53 -6.98 -1.27
C PRO A 165 -8.41 -7.79 -0.32
N ILE A 166 -7.84 -8.21 0.82
CA ILE A 166 -8.58 -8.92 1.87
C ILE A 166 -9.74 -8.10 2.42
N GLU A 167 -9.64 -6.77 2.39
CA GLU A 167 -10.71 -5.87 2.80
C GLU A 167 -11.93 -6.01 1.89
N LEU A 168 -11.72 -6.15 0.58
CA LEU A 168 -12.81 -6.36 -0.38
C LEU A 168 -13.41 -7.76 -0.25
N THR A 169 -12.57 -8.79 -0.06
CA THR A 169 -13.05 -10.14 0.27
C THR A 169 -13.98 -10.11 1.48
N LYS A 170 -13.57 -9.44 2.58
CA LYS A 170 -14.39 -9.32 3.79
C LYS A 170 -15.71 -8.60 3.53
N GLU A 171 -15.69 -7.53 2.74
CA GLU A 171 -16.90 -6.76 2.42
C GLU A 171 -17.91 -7.60 1.62
N ILE A 172 -17.44 -8.34 0.61
CA ILE A 172 -18.29 -9.21 -0.21
C ILE A 172 -18.84 -10.37 0.60
N LEU A 173 -18.01 -11.00 1.45
CA LEU A 173 -18.47 -12.10 2.30
C LEU A 173 -19.51 -11.64 3.32
N LYS A 174 -19.32 -10.44 3.90
CA LYS A 174 -20.29 -9.85 4.82
C LYS A 174 -21.66 -9.63 4.17
N GLU A 175 -21.72 -9.23 2.90
CA GLU A 175 -22.99 -9.10 2.17
C GLU A 175 -23.74 -10.43 2.01
N LYS A 176 -23.01 -11.54 2.04
CA LYS A 176 -23.55 -12.91 1.97
C LYS A 176 -23.70 -13.56 3.36
N ASN A 177 -23.48 -12.82 4.44
CA ASN A 177 -23.46 -13.32 5.83
C ASN A 177 -22.43 -14.45 6.05
N ILE A 178 -21.31 -14.41 5.34
CA ILE A 178 -20.20 -15.35 5.49
C ILE A 178 -19.08 -14.67 6.26
N GLU A 179 -18.55 -15.34 7.28
CA GLU A 179 -17.39 -14.87 8.03
C GLU A 179 -16.11 -15.57 7.55
N ILE A 180 -15.00 -14.86 7.67
CA ILE A 180 -13.67 -15.37 7.37
C ILE A 180 -12.82 -15.40 8.64
N ASN A 181 -12.08 -16.50 8.84
CA ASN A 181 -11.16 -16.61 9.96
C ASN A 181 -9.91 -15.73 9.73
N LEU A 182 -9.93 -14.54 10.33
CA LEU A 182 -8.85 -13.57 10.17
C LEU A 182 -7.58 -13.95 10.91
N ASN A 183 -7.68 -14.69 12.02
CA ASN A 183 -6.51 -15.13 12.76
C ASN A 183 -5.70 -16.11 11.90
N GLU A 184 -6.39 -17.06 11.26
CA GLU A 184 -5.77 -18.00 10.33
C GLU A 184 -5.21 -17.30 9.09
N PHE A 185 -5.90 -16.29 8.54
CA PHE A 185 -5.37 -15.47 7.44
C PHE A 185 -4.10 -14.71 7.87
N GLN A 186 -4.06 -14.18 9.09
CA GLN A 186 -2.86 -13.54 9.64
C GLN A 186 -1.70 -14.53 9.82
N GLU A 187 -1.97 -15.78 10.19
CA GLU A 187 -0.94 -16.82 10.21
C GLU A 187 -0.39 -17.09 8.81
N TYR A 188 -1.23 -17.12 7.78
CA TYR A 188 -0.77 -17.24 6.39
C TYR A 188 0.06 -16.04 5.95
N LEU A 189 -0.38 -14.81 6.28
CA LEU A 189 0.41 -13.60 6.05
C LEU A 189 1.75 -13.66 6.77
N LYS A 190 1.78 -14.11 8.03
CA LYS A 190 3.01 -14.22 8.82
C LYS A 190 3.93 -15.27 8.21
N LYS A 191 3.44 -16.46 7.87
CA LYS A 191 4.21 -17.51 7.18
C LYS A 191 4.70 -17.05 5.82
N HIS A 192 3.90 -16.28 5.08
CA HIS A 192 4.30 -15.70 3.80
C HIS A 192 5.32 -14.60 3.97
N GLN A 193 5.17 -13.73 4.97
CA GLN A 193 6.17 -12.75 5.34
C GLN A 193 7.44 -13.45 5.77
N GLU A 194 7.40 -14.47 6.62
CA GLU A 194 8.55 -15.29 7.03
C GLU A 194 9.19 -16.02 5.84
N LYS A 195 8.44 -16.40 4.80
CA LYS A 195 8.97 -17.01 3.56
C LYS A 195 9.50 -15.99 2.56
N SER A 196 8.85 -14.84 2.42
CA SER A 196 9.29 -13.71 1.61
C SER A 196 10.53 -13.10 2.24
N ARG A 197 10.57 -13.03 3.56
CA ARG A 197 11.76 -12.84 4.38
C ARG A 197 12.72 -13.99 4.16
N ALA A 198 12.36 -15.26 4.20
CA ALA A 198 13.30 -16.32 3.81
C ALA A 198 13.82 -16.22 2.35
N ASN A 199 13.27 -15.34 1.49
CA ASN A 199 13.76 -15.00 0.15
C ASN A 199 14.30 -13.56 -0.01
N THR A 200 14.18 -12.68 0.99
CA THR A 200 14.66 -11.27 0.99
C THR A 200 15.54 -10.95 2.22
N GLU A 201 15.38 -11.71 3.30
CA GLU A 201 16.17 -11.82 4.54
C GLU A 201 17.30 -12.86 4.48
N VAL A 202 17.55 -13.59 3.37
CA VAL A 202 18.80 -14.40 3.30
C VAL A 202 20.02 -13.49 3.32
N GLY A 203 19.94 -12.30 2.72
CA GLY A 203 21.00 -11.30 2.84
C GLY A 203 20.99 -10.59 4.21
N MET A 204 19.85 -10.01 4.60
CA MET A 204 19.83 -8.93 5.59
C MET A 204 19.57 -9.37 7.06
N GLN A 205 18.78 -10.42 7.30
CA GLN A 205 18.48 -10.89 8.68
C GLN A 205 19.59 -11.79 9.25
N LYS A 206 20.33 -12.42 8.34
CA LYS A 206 21.54 -13.20 8.62
C LYS A 206 22.65 -12.29 9.22
N VAL A 207 22.65 -10.99 8.90
CA VAL A 207 23.52 -9.95 9.51
C VAL A 207 22.97 -9.39 10.83
N ILE A 208 21.65 -9.32 11.00
CA ILE A 208 21.05 -8.77 12.23
C ILE A 208 21.29 -9.71 13.44
N ASN A 209 21.39 -11.02 13.23
CA ASN A 209 21.80 -11.95 14.30
C ASN A 209 23.29 -11.87 14.67
N SER A 210 24.14 -11.22 13.86
CA SER A 210 25.54 -10.95 14.21
C SER A 210 25.77 -9.54 14.76
N LEU A 211 24.84 -8.59 14.52
CA LEU A 211 24.84 -7.28 15.16
C LEU A 211 24.50 -7.33 16.67
N SER A 212 23.75 -8.35 17.12
CA SER A 212 23.53 -8.60 18.56
C SER A 212 24.79 -9.06 19.32
N LEU A 213 25.91 -9.32 18.61
CA LEU A 213 27.24 -9.56 19.20
C LEU A 213 28.04 -8.25 19.40
N VAL A 214 27.50 -7.10 19.00
CA VAL A 214 28.18 -5.80 19.09
C VAL A 214 27.60 -5.05 20.30
N PRO A 215 28.33 -4.98 21.42
CA PRO A 215 27.73 -4.62 22.71
C PRO A 215 27.41 -3.12 22.89
N ASN A 216 27.86 -2.23 22.00
CA ASN A 216 27.73 -0.77 22.13
C ASN A 216 27.66 -0.07 20.76
N LYS A 217 27.34 1.23 20.74
CA LYS A 217 27.52 2.09 19.55
C LYS A 217 29.00 2.16 19.18
N VAL A 218 29.39 1.44 18.12
CA VAL A 218 30.80 1.29 17.70
C VAL A 218 31.17 2.09 16.45
N SER A 219 30.19 2.70 15.78
CA SER A 219 30.40 3.44 14.53
C SER A 219 29.96 4.90 14.64
N GLU A 220 30.81 5.81 14.18
CA GLU A 220 30.56 7.26 14.14
C GLU A 220 30.27 7.72 12.70
N PHE A 221 29.14 8.39 12.49
CA PHE A 221 28.84 9.03 11.21
C PHE A 221 29.50 10.41 11.15
N ILE A 222 30.37 10.62 10.16
CA ILE A 222 31.15 11.85 9.96
C ILE A 222 30.83 12.55 8.63
N GLY A 223 29.80 12.09 7.93
CA GLY A 223 29.41 12.57 6.59
C GLY A 223 28.87 14.01 6.55
N TYR A 224 28.66 14.64 7.69
CA TYR A 224 28.33 16.08 7.74
C TYR A 224 29.53 16.96 7.38
N ASP A 225 30.74 16.53 7.71
CA ASP A 225 31.96 17.32 7.56
C ASP A 225 32.92 16.75 6.49
N PHE A 226 32.81 15.45 6.19
CA PHE A 226 33.75 14.75 5.32
C PHE A 226 33.05 13.86 4.30
N LEU A 227 33.50 13.89 3.04
CA LEU A 227 33.05 12.97 1.97
C LEU A 227 33.99 11.78 1.79
N GLU A 228 35.17 11.81 2.40
CA GLU A 228 36.18 10.74 2.38
C GLU A 228 36.79 10.56 3.76
N SER A 229 37.15 9.33 4.12
CA SER A 229 37.84 9.08 5.39
C SER A 229 38.64 7.78 5.39
N LYS A 230 39.68 7.73 6.22
CA LYS A 230 40.33 6.47 6.61
C LYS A 230 39.64 5.91 7.86
N SER A 231 39.20 4.66 7.76
CA SER A 231 38.47 3.97 8.83
C SER A 231 39.05 2.59 9.11
N LYS A 232 38.80 2.08 10.31
CA LYS A 232 39.17 0.73 10.73
C LYS A 232 37.97 -0.19 10.60
N ILE A 233 38.21 -1.38 10.06
CA ILE A 233 37.22 -2.46 10.04
C ILE A 233 37.16 -3.06 11.45
N LEU A 234 36.03 -2.88 12.13
CA LEU A 234 35.76 -3.46 13.44
C LEU A 234 35.21 -4.89 13.31
N TYR A 235 34.32 -5.08 12.34
CA TYR A 235 33.73 -6.38 12.02
C TYR A 235 33.65 -6.55 10.51
N LEU A 236 33.99 -7.75 10.06
CA LEU A 236 33.73 -8.25 8.71
C LEU A 236 32.87 -9.50 8.86
N LEU A 237 31.75 -9.53 8.17
CA LEU A 237 30.72 -10.55 8.27
C LEU A 237 30.37 -11.01 6.85
N ASN A 238 30.15 -12.30 6.64
CA ASN A 238 29.41 -12.75 5.47
C ASN A 238 27.93 -12.93 5.85
N GLU A 239 27.17 -13.65 5.04
CA GLU A 239 25.78 -13.96 5.39
C GLU A 239 25.67 -14.79 6.69
N GLU A 240 26.62 -15.65 7.02
CA GLU A 240 26.44 -16.65 8.09
C GLU A 240 27.13 -16.31 9.41
N GLU A 241 28.31 -15.69 9.36
CA GLU A 241 29.16 -15.47 10.54
C GLU A 241 30.21 -14.36 10.38
N LYS A 242 30.96 -14.11 11.46
CA LYS A 242 32.15 -13.26 11.42
C LYS A 242 33.29 -13.98 10.72
N ILE A 243 33.79 -13.36 9.65
CA ILE A 243 34.89 -13.88 8.85
C ILE A 243 36.15 -13.02 9.03
N LYS A 244 37.32 -13.58 8.70
CA LYS A 244 38.60 -12.85 8.74
C LYS A 244 38.94 -12.17 7.41
N GLN A 245 38.46 -12.72 6.30
CA GLN A 245 38.68 -12.24 4.94
C GLN A 245 37.61 -12.83 4.00
N THR A 246 37.36 -12.18 2.87
CA THR A 246 36.55 -12.75 1.77
C THR A 246 37.33 -13.82 1.02
N THR A 247 36.63 -14.71 0.33
CA THR A 247 37.22 -15.86 -0.38
C THR A 247 37.21 -15.72 -1.90
N SER A 248 36.43 -14.79 -2.43
CA SER A 248 36.26 -14.47 -3.84
C SER A 248 35.96 -12.98 -4.03
N ASP A 249 36.31 -12.44 -5.20
CA ASP A 249 36.04 -11.04 -5.57
C ASP A 249 34.54 -10.73 -5.71
N ASN A 250 33.71 -11.76 -5.90
CA ASN A 250 32.26 -11.63 -6.03
C ASN A 250 31.51 -11.87 -4.71
N ASP A 251 32.22 -12.09 -3.60
CA ASP A 251 31.58 -12.35 -2.31
C ASP A 251 30.92 -11.07 -1.78
N LEU A 252 29.63 -11.15 -1.47
CA LEU A 252 28.94 -10.10 -0.71
C LEU A 252 29.32 -10.21 0.76
N SER A 253 29.68 -9.09 1.38
CA SER A 253 30.10 -9.04 2.77
C SER A 253 29.65 -7.74 3.43
N TYR A 254 29.49 -7.78 4.74
CA TYR A 254 29.04 -6.67 5.56
C TYR A 254 30.19 -6.19 6.43
N LEU A 255 30.32 -4.88 6.52
CA LEU A 255 31.40 -4.21 7.23
C LEU A 255 30.83 -3.28 8.31
N ILE A 256 31.43 -3.33 9.49
CA ILE A 256 31.22 -2.33 10.53
C ILE A 256 32.53 -1.58 10.69
N LEU A 257 32.49 -0.28 10.44
CA LEU A 257 33.63 0.63 10.54
C LEU A 257 33.57 1.41 11.85
N ASP A 258 34.72 1.84 12.36
CA ASP A 258 34.79 2.74 13.53
C ASP A 258 34.16 4.11 13.23
N LYS A 259 34.31 4.58 11.99
CA LYS A 259 33.63 5.78 11.48
C LYS A 259 33.37 5.68 9.98
N THR A 260 32.39 6.42 9.48
CA THR A 260 32.05 6.42 8.06
C THR A 260 31.44 7.75 7.60
N PRO A 261 31.80 8.24 6.40
CA PRO A 261 31.11 9.37 5.77
C PRO A 261 29.82 8.93 5.04
N PHE A 262 29.63 7.63 4.82
CA PHE A 262 28.47 7.11 4.09
C PHE A 262 27.19 7.21 4.92
N TYR A 263 26.22 7.97 4.41
CA TYR A 263 24.91 8.10 5.03
C TYR A 263 24.11 6.81 4.85
N ALA A 264 23.54 6.32 5.95
CA ALA A 264 22.65 5.16 5.94
C ALA A 264 21.22 5.57 5.59
N THR A 265 20.49 4.74 4.83
CA THR A 265 19.08 5.00 4.48
C THR A 265 18.26 5.34 5.72
N SER A 266 17.85 6.60 5.85
CA SER A 266 17.18 7.11 7.03
C SER A 266 16.52 8.47 6.79
N GLY A 267 15.51 8.81 7.60
CA GLY A 267 14.84 10.12 7.52
C GLY A 267 14.12 10.40 6.20
N GLY A 268 13.84 9.37 5.39
CA GLY A 268 13.28 9.52 4.04
C GLY A 268 14.31 9.78 2.94
N GLN A 269 15.61 9.78 3.27
CA GLN A 269 16.72 9.89 2.33
C GLN A 269 17.35 8.52 2.08
N ASN A 270 17.68 8.25 0.80
CA ASN A 270 18.40 7.04 0.39
C ASN A 270 19.84 7.08 0.91
N HIS A 271 20.46 5.90 1.03
CA HIS A 271 21.88 5.79 1.38
C HIS A 271 22.80 6.39 0.33
N ASP A 272 24.01 6.70 0.76
CA ASP A 272 25.08 7.15 -0.13
C ASP A 272 25.68 5.98 -0.92
N PHE A 273 26.13 6.31 -2.13
CA PHE A 273 26.87 5.40 -3.01
C PHE A 273 28.35 5.77 -3.04
N GLY A 274 29.22 4.78 -3.18
CA GLY A 274 30.64 5.01 -3.39
C GLY A 274 31.46 3.74 -3.25
N TYR A 275 32.69 3.88 -2.79
CA TYR A 275 33.64 2.78 -2.70
C TYR A 275 34.61 2.94 -1.54
N MET A 276 35.23 1.83 -1.17
CA MET A 276 36.36 1.77 -0.23
C MET A 276 37.60 1.29 -0.97
N LEU A 277 38.75 1.78 -0.54
CA LEU A 277 40.05 1.31 -1.01
C LEU A 277 40.75 0.58 0.13
N GLN A 278 41.17 -0.65 -0.13
CA GLN A 278 42.03 -1.41 0.76
C GLN A 278 43.22 -1.92 -0.04
N ASN A 279 44.42 -1.41 0.26
CA ASN A 279 45.61 -1.60 -0.57
C ASN A 279 45.33 -1.16 -2.03
N ASN A 280 45.44 -2.06 -3.01
CA ASN A 280 45.13 -1.80 -4.42
C ASN A 280 43.74 -2.30 -4.84
N ASN A 281 42.91 -2.75 -3.89
CA ASN A 281 41.59 -3.30 -4.18
C ASN A 281 40.52 -2.23 -4.05
N TYR A 282 39.66 -2.17 -5.07
CA TYR A 282 38.48 -1.33 -5.11
C TYR A 282 37.27 -2.15 -4.65
N ILE A 283 36.59 -1.66 -3.62
CA ILE A 283 35.44 -2.35 -3.00
C ILE A 283 34.23 -1.45 -3.13
N GLU A 284 33.24 -1.86 -3.92
CA GLU A 284 32.01 -1.09 -4.12
C GLU A 284 31.11 -1.14 -2.87
N VAL A 285 30.52 0.00 -2.52
CA VAL A 285 29.52 0.10 -1.45
C VAL A 285 28.13 -0.01 -2.08
N LEU A 286 27.49 -1.15 -1.88
CA LEU A 286 26.19 -1.45 -2.48
C LEU A 286 25.01 -0.92 -1.65
N ASP A 287 25.13 -0.97 -0.32
CA ASP A 287 24.09 -0.55 0.61
C ASP A 287 24.69 -0.04 1.93
N VAL A 288 23.98 0.87 2.60
CA VAL A 288 24.35 1.44 3.90
C VAL A 288 23.09 1.54 4.75
N PHE A 289 23.07 0.78 5.85
CA PHE A 289 21.96 0.73 6.79
C PHE A 289 22.47 0.96 8.22
N LYS A 290 21.57 1.43 9.08
CA LYS A 290 21.82 1.59 10.51
C LYS A 290 20.80 0.79 11.30
N ASP A 291 21.25 0.18 12.40
CA ASP A 291 20.34 -0.42 13.35
C ASP A 291 19.47 0.67 13.99
N LYS A 292 18.18 0.37 14.19
CA LYS A 292 17.18 1.30 14.76
C LYS A 292 17.12 1.24 16.28
N PHE A 293 17.83 0.30 16.90
CA PHE A 293 17.72 0.00 18.33
C PHE A 293 18.84 0.56 19.23
N TRP A 294 19.68 1.47 18.72
CA TRP A 294 20.68 2.20 19.52
C TRP A 294 20.85 3.64 19.03
#